data_AF-A0A1G7GS67-F1
#
_entry.id   AF-A0A1G7GS67-F1
#
_cell.length_a   1.000
_cell.length_b   1.000
_cell.length_c   1.000
_cell.angle_alpha   90.00
_cell.angle_beta   90.00
_cell.angle_gamma   90.00
#
_symmetry.space_group_name_H-M   'P 1'
#
loop_
_entity.id
_entity.type
_entity.pdbx_description
1 polymer ?
#
loop_
_entity_poly.entity_id
_entity_poly.type
_entity_poly.pdbx_seq_one_letter_code
_entity_poly.pdbx_strand_id
1 'polypeptide(L)'
;MNFDDKFTKQFEEKLEKNLKLIRSMPPEVLLTVKENLLNIDSAIEQIKSSPNKSDEDLKMLKDLENDLPALKQQIEDMQLILMESLYRNSLVYFENVKRLAKEGNKEAEKIYNDLRIHIEKFDVN
;
A
#
# COMPACT_ATOMS: atom_id res chain seq x y z
N MET A 1 19.76 -11.67 -9.64
CA MET A 1 19.22 -12.26 -8.41
C MET A 1 19.12 -13.75 -8.61
N ASN A 2 19.60 -14.56 -7.67
CA ASN A 2 19.52 -16.02 -7.75
C ASN A 2 18.12 -16.43 -7.26
N PHE A 3 17.26 -16.88 -8.16
CA PHE A 3 15.84 -17.16 -7.90
C PHE A 3 15.56 -18.59 -7.40
N ASP A 4 16.60 -19.36 -7.09
CA ASP A 4 16.48 -20.80 -6.78
C ASP A 4 16.32 -21.12 -5.28
N ASP A 5 16.23 -20.11 -4.41
CA ASP A 5 15.97 -20.37 -3.00
C ASP A 5 14.46 -20.51 -2.73
N LYS A 6 14.12 -21.53 -1.94
CA LYS A 6 12.73 -21.90 -1.60
C LYS A 6 11.96 -20.77 -0.91
N PHE A 7 12.65 -19.93 -0.14
CA PHE A 7 12.05 -18.80 0.57
C PHE A 7 11.66 -17.69 -0.43
N THR A 8 12.53 -17.34 -1.38
CA THR A 8 12.18 -16.36 -2.42
C THR A 8 10.96 -16.82 -3.22
N LYS A 9 10.92 -18.09 -3.64
CA LYS A 9 9.76 -18.62 -4.37
C LYS A 9 8.46 -18.55 -3.57
N GLN A 10 8.50 -18.92 -2.29
CA GLN A 10 7.32 -18.83 -1.40
C GLN A 10 6.87 -17.39 -1.17
N PHE A 11 7.82 -16.46 -1.05
CA PHE A 11 7.52 -15.04 -0.93
C PHE A 11 6.82 -14.51 -2.18
N GLU A 12 7.34 -14.83 -3.38
CA GLU A 12 6.76 -14.43 -4.66
C GLU A 12 5.34 -14.98 -4.83
N GLU A 13 5.12 -16.27 -4.57
CA GLU A 13 3.80 -16.90 -4.65
C GLU A 13 2.80 -16.23 -3.69
N LYS A 14 3.25 -15.88 -2.48
CA LYS A 14 2.42 -15.19 -1.48
C LYS A 14 2.11 -13.76 -1.89
N LEU A 15 3.08 -13.02 -2.41
CA LEU A 15 2.91 -11.65 -2.90
C LEU A 15 1.91 -11.62 -4.05
N GLU A 16 2.06 -12.51 -5.04
CA GLU A 16 1.16 -12.58 -6.20
C GLU A 16 -0.27 -12.91 -5.79
N LYS A 17 -0.44 -13.88 -4.87
CA LYS A 17 -1.75 -14.24 -4.33
C LYS A 17 -2.41 -13.05 -3.63
N ASN A 18 -1.67 -12.35 -2.76
CA ASN A 18 -2.20 -11.21 -2.02
C ASN A 18 -2.52 -10.03 -2.94
N LEU A 19 -1.69 -9.78 -3.95
CA LEU A 19 -1.93 -8.74 -4.94
C LEU A 19 -3.18 -9.02 -5.78
N LYS A 20 -3.41 -10.28 -6.19
CA LYS A 20 -4.63 -10.69 -6.87
C LYS A 20 -5.86 -10.45 -6.00
N LEU A 21 -5.78 -10.81 -4.72
CA LEU A 21 -6.88 -10.58 -3.78
C LEU A 21 -7.23 -9.08 -3.68
N ILE A 22 -6.23 -8.22 -3.45
CA ILE A 22 -6.42 -6.77 -3.34
C ILE A 22 -7.01 -6.19 -4.64
N ARG A 23 -6.46 -6.55 -5.80
CA ARG A 23 -6.96 -6.06 -7.10
C ARG A 23 -8.34 -6.58 -7.48
N SER A 24 -8.74 -7.73 -6.93
CA SER A 24 -10.08 -8.30 -7.12
C SER A 24 -11.13 -7.67 -6.20
N MET A 25 -10.74 -6.84 -5.24
CA MET A 25 -11.69 -6.16 -4.38
C MET A 25 -12.59 -5.23 -5.20
N PRO A 26 -13.92 -5.39 -5.10
CA PRO A 26 -14.85 -4.48 -5.75
C PRO A 26 -14.64 -3.04 -5.28
N PRO A 27 -14.80 -2.02 -6.13
CA PRO A 27 -14.77 -0.61 -5.71
C PRO A 27 -15.71 -0.30 -4.53
N GLU A 28 -16.82 -1.03 -4.43
CA GLU A 28 -17.80 -0.95 -3.34
C GLU A 28 -17.18 -1.23 -1.97
N VAL A 29 -16.18 -2.12 -1.88
CA VAL A 29 -15.50 -2.42 -0.62
C VAL A 29 -14.71 -1.21 -0.12
N LEU A 30 -14.06 -0.47 -1.01
CA LEU A 30 -13.35 0.75 -0.65
C LEU A 30 -14.32 1.86 -0.21
N LEU A 31 -15.48 1.95 -0.85
CA LEU A 31 -16.54 2.88 -0.45
C LEU A 31 -17.05 2.56 0.96
N THR A 32 -17.30 1.27 1.26
CA THR A 32 -17.73 0.84 2.60
C THR A 32 -16.68 1.14 3.67
N VAL A 33 -15.40 0.89 3.40
CA VAL A 33 -14.32 1.24 4.34
C VAL A 33 -14.29 2.75 4.61
N LYS A 34 -14.42 3.56 3.56
CA LYS A 34 -14.46 5.02 3.70
C LYS A 34 -15.67 5.49 4.51
N GLU A 35 -16.85 4.96 4.25
CA GLU A 35 -18.07 5.29 4.98
C GLU A 35 -17.96 4.89 6.46
N ASN A 36 -17.41 3.71 6.75
CA ASN A 36 -17.17 3.27 8.12
C ASN A 36 -16.22 4.22 8.87
N LEU A 37 -15.13 4.66 8.23
CA LEU A 37 -14.20 5.62 8.83
C LEU A 37 -14.87 6.97 9.12
N LEU A 38 -15.72 7.46 8.21
CA LEU A 38 -16.49 8.70 8.42
C LEU A 38 -17.50 8.55 9.56
N ASN A 39 -18.13 7.39 9.70
CA ASN A 39 -19.04 7.10 10.80
C ASN A 39 -18.33 7.05 12.15
N ILE A 40 -17.13 6.47 12.20
CA ILE A 40 -16.29 6.46 13.41
C ILE A 40 -15.90 7.89 13.81
N ASP A 41 -15.46 8.71 12.86
CA ASP A 41 -15.09 10.11 13.10
C ASP A 41 -16.27 10.91 13.65
N SER A 42 -17.45 10.76 13.04
CA SER A 42 -18.69 11.37 13.51
C SER A 42 -19.07 10.94 14.93
N ALA A 43 -18.96 9.65 15.25
CA ALA A 43 -19.24 9.12 16.58
C ALA A 43 -18.27 9.69 17.63
N ILE A 44 -16.97 9.78 17.31
CA ILE A 44 -15.97 10.36 18.21
C ILE A 44 -16.28 11.84 18.48
N GLU A 45 -16.65 12.61 17.46
CA GLU A 45 -17.01 14.03 17.62
C GLU A 45 -18.29 14.23 18.44
N GLN A 46 -19.28 13.34 18.30
CA GLN A 46 -20.49 13.34 19.15
C GLN A 46 -20.16 13.05 20.62
N ILE A 47 -19.27 12.10 20.88
CA ILE A 47 -18.85 11.76 22.26
C ILE A 47 -18.00 12.88 22.87
N LYS A 48 -17.12 13.52 22.08
CA LYS A 48 -16.33 14.69 22.52
C LYS A 48 -17.22 15.86 22.90
N SER A 49 -18.23 16.16 22.09
CA SER A 49 -19.15 17.28 22.30
C SER A 49 -20.18 17.04 23.40
N SER A 50 -20.39 15.79 23.82
CA SER A 50 -21.31 15.46 24.91
C SER A 50 -20.76 15.85 26.29
N PRO A 51 -21.51 16.67 27.07
CA PRO A 51 -21.06 17.16 28.37
C PRO A 51 -20.94 16.05 29.42
N ASN A 52 -21.80 15.03 29.35
CA ASN A 52 -21.71 13.80 30.14
C ASN A 52 -21.67 12.61 29.19
N LYS A 53 -20.66 11.74 29.36
CA LYS A 53 -20.56 10.48 28.60
C LYS A 53 -21.44 9.44 29.29
N SER A 54 -22.31 8.81 28.53
CA SER A 54 -23.10 7.67 28.98
C SER A 54 -22.24 6.39 29.04
N ASP A 55 -22.73 5.36 29.71
CA ASP A 55 -22.10 4.04 29.70
C ASP A 55 -22.07 3.43 28.29
N GLU A 56 -23.03 3.79 27.42
CA GLU A 56 -23.04 3.40 26.01
C GLU A 56 -21.90 4.07 25.23
N ASP A 57 -21.63 5.36 25.49
CA ASP A 57 -20.51 6.08 24.87
C ASP A 57 -19.17 5.46 25.26
N LEU A 58 -19.00 5.15 26.54
CA LEU A 58 -17.78 4.51 27.06
C LEU A 58 -17.58 3.11 26.48
N LYS A 59 -18.67 2.36 26.30
CA LYS A 59 -18.63 1.04 25.63
C LYS A 59 -18.25 1.18 24.16
N MET A 60 -18.85 2.12 23.43
CA MET A 60 -18.51 2.40 22.04
C MET A 60 -17.03 2.77 21.87
N LEU A 61 -16.50 3.67 22.72
CA LEU A 61 -15.08 4.04 22.69
C LEU A 61 -14.16 2.82 22.91
N LYS A 62 -14.54 1.94 23.83
CA LYS A 62 -13.77 0.73 24.13
C LYS A 62 -13.81 -0.29 23.00
N ASP A 63 -14.96 -0.45 22.35
CA ASP A 63 -15.08 -1.33 21.18
C ASP A 63 -14.23 -0.78 20.01
N LEU A 64 -14.27 0.54 19.77
CA LEU A 64 -13.42 1.21 18.79
C LEU A 64 -11.91 1.08 19.08
N GLU A 65 -11.51 1.15 20.35
CA GLU A 65 -10.12 0.96 20.77
C GLU A 65 -9.57 -0.43 20.39
N ASN A 66 -10.43 -1.45 20.37
CA ASN A 66 -10.05 -2.81 20.00
C ASN A 66 -10.04 -3.05 18.48
N ASP A 67 -11.01 -2.47 17.76
CA ASP A 67 -11.21 -2.77 16.33
C ASP A 67 -10.34 -1.89 15.41
N LEU A 68 -10.08 -0.64 15.79
CA LEU A 68 -9.29 0.30 14.98
C LEU A 68 -7.84 -0.16 14.71
N PRO A 69 -7.10 -0.73 15.66
CA PRO A 69 -5.75 -1.22 15.40
C PRO A 69 -5.71 -2.32 14.33
N ALA A 70 -6.66 -3.25 14.37
CA ALA A 70 -6.75 -4.34 13.40
C ALA A 70 -7.06 -3.80 11.99
N LEU A 71 -8.02 -2.88 11.88
CA LEU A 71 -8.36 -2.23 10.62
C LEU A 71 -7.18 -1.43 10.06
N LYS A 72 -6.47 -0.69 10.92
CA LYS A 72 -5.26 0.05 10.55
C LYS A 72 -4.19 -0.88 9.97
N GLN A 73 -3.91 -1.98 10.66
CA GLN A 73 -2.91 -2.95 10.20
C GLN A 73 -3.27 -3.53 8.83
N GLN A 74 -4.54 -3.87 8.60
CA GLN A 74 -4.99 -4.37 7.29
C GLN A 74 -4.78 -3.35 6.16
N ILE A 75 -5.03 -2.06 6.43
CA ILE A 75 -4.78 -0.99 5.46
C ILE A 75 -3.28 -0.83 5.19
N GLU A 76 -2.45 -0.85 6.23
CA GLU A 76 -0.99 -0.79 6.11
C GLU A 76 -0.43 -1.97 5.30
N ASP A 77 -0.92 -3.19 5.54
CA ASP A 77 -0.53 -4.39 4.79
C ASP A 77 -0.90 -4.26 3.30
N MET A 78 -2.11 -3.79 2.99
CA MET A 78 -2.53 -3.53 1.61
C MET A 78 -1.64 -2.48 0.94
N GLN A 79 -1.33 -1.40 1.65
CA GLN A 79 -0.45 -0.35 1.15
C GLN A 79 0.95 -0.91 0.84
N LEU A 80 1.53 -1.71 1.74
CA LEU A 80 2.84 -2.33 1.54
C LEU A 80 2.86 -3.23 0.30
N ILE A 81 1.84 -4.08 0.12
CA ILE A 81 1.75 -4.97 -1.04
C ILE A 81 1.63 -4.18 -2.34
N LEU A 82 0.81 -3.12 -2.35
CA LEU A 82 0.64 -2.27 -3.53
C LEU A 82 1.91 -1.49 -3.85
N MET A 83 2.58 -0.93 -2.84
CA MET A 83 3.85 -0.22 -3.01
C MET A 83 4.95 -1.13 -3.54
N GLU A 84 5.07 -2.35 -3.01
CA GLU A 84 6.03 -3.34 -3.50
C GLU A 84 5.76 -3.71 -4.97
N SER A 85 4.48 -3.92 -5.34
CA SER A 85 4.12 -4.18 -6.73
C SER A 85 4.45 -2.99 -7.64
N LEU A 86 4.21 -1.75 -7.19
CA LEU A 86 4.53 -0.55 -7.97
C LEU A 86 6.04 -0.41 -8.15
N TYR A 87 6.81 -0.57 -7.07
CA TYR A 87 8.27 -0.48 -7.10
C TYR A 87 8.88 -1.47 -8.10
N ARG A 88 8.48 -2.74 -8.05
CA ARG A 88 8.95 -3.77 -8.99
C ARG A 88 8.64 -3.42 -10.45
N ASN A 89 7.42 -2.95 -10.72
CA ASN A 89 7.05 -2.52 -12.05
C ASN A 89 7.89 -1.32 -12.50
N SER A 90 8.11 -0.33 -11.62
CA SER A 90 8.97 0.82 -11.90
C SER A 90 10.40 0.41 -12.25
N LEU A 91 10.98 -0.58 -11.58
CA LEU A 91 12.30 -1.11 -11.91
C LEU A 91 12.33 -1.76 -13.30
N VAL A 92 11.31 -2.54 -13.66
CA VAL A 92 11.22 -3.15 -15.00
C VAL A 92 11.14 -2.07 -16.08
N TYR A 93 10.33 -1.04 -15.87
CA TYR A 93 10.26 0.09 -16.80
C TYR A 93 11.60 0.83 -16.89
N PHE A 94 12.26 1.07 -15.77
CA PHE A 94 13.58 1.72 -15.73
C PHE A 94 14.64 0.93 -16.50
N GLU A 95 14.73 -0.38 -16.30
CA GLU A 95 15.67 -1.24 -17.04
C GLU A 95 15.37 -1.27 -18.54
N ASN A 96 14.09 -1.25 -18.93
CA ASN A 96 13.71 -1.11 -20.34
C ASN A 96 14.13 0.25 -20.92
N VAL A 97 13.91 1.34 -20.19
CA VAL A 97 14.34 2.69 -20.60
C VAL A 97 15.87 2.75 -20.74
N LYS A 98 16.60 2.19 -19.79
CA LYS A 98 18.07 2.07 -19.81
C LYS A 98 18.57 1.28 -21.02
N ARG A 99 17.90 0.17 -21.37
CA ARG A 99 18.19 -0.60 -22.59
C ARG A 99 17.99 0.24 -23.85
N LEU A 100 16.84 0.92 -23.98
CA LEU A 100 16.54 1.78 -25.14
C LEU A 100 17.52 2.96 -25.26
N ALA A 101 17.94 3.54 -24.14
CA ALA A 101 18.97 4.57 -24.11
C ALA A 101 20.31 4.05 -24.66
N LYS A 102 20.74 2.85 -24.25
CA LYS A 102 21.94 2.18 -24.78
C LYS A 102 21.87 1.87 -26.28
N GLU A 103 20.66 1.65 -26.80
CA GLU A 103 20.40 1.43 -28.23
C GLU A 103 20.37 2.75 -29.04
N GLY A 104 20.59 3.91 -28.40
CA GLY A 104 20.69 5.20 -29.06
C GLY A 104 19.36 5.97 -29.17
N ASN A 105 18.32 5.56 -28.43
CA ASN A 105 17.06 6.32 -28.37
C ASN A 105 17.23 7.57 -27.48
N LYS A 106 17.21 8.75 -28.11
CA LYS A 106 17.41 10.06 -27.45
C LYS A 106 16.34 10.42 -26.41
N GLU A 107 15.09 10.01 -26.61
CA GLU A 107 14.02 10.25 -25.64
C GLU A 107 14.22 9.36 -24.41
N ALA A 108 14.55 8.09 -24.62
CA ALA A 108 14.86 7.16 -23.54
C ALA A 108 16.10 7.59 -22.75
N GLU A 109 17.12 8.14 -23.41
CA GLU A 109 18.32 8.67 -22.75
C GLU A 109 18.01 9.84 -21.82
N LYS A 110 17.12 10.75 -22.23
CA LYS A 110 16.65 11.84 -21.36
C LYS A 110 15.92 11.29 -20.14
N ILE A 111 14.95 10.40 -20.36
CA ILE A 111 14.16 9.78 -19.28
C ILE A 111 15.08 8.98 -18.33
N TYR A 112 16.06 8.25 -18.86
CA TYR A 112 17.04 7.51 -18.06
C TYR A 112 17.83 8.44 -17.13
N ASN A 113 18.36 9.54 -17.66
CA ASN A 113 19.15 10.49 -16.89
C ASN A 113 18.34 11.17 -15.78
N ASP A 114 17.07 11.49 -16.06
CA ASP A 114 16.14 12.05 -15.07
C ASP A 114 15.84 11.03 -13.96
N LEU A 115 15.63 9.75 -14.30
CA LEU A 115 15.21 8.72 -13.36
C LEU A 115 16.37 8.09 -12.55
N ARG A 116 17.59 8.00 -13.10
CA ARG A 116 18.66 7.20 -12.47
C ARG A 116 19.05 7.73 -11.08
N ILE A 117 18.93 9.03 -10.84
CA ILE A 117 19.26 9.64 -9.53
C ILE A 117 18.32 9.14 -8.43
N HIS A 118 17.07 8.81 -8.80
CA HIS A 118 16.05 8.33 -7.87
C HIS A 118 16.13 6.82 -7.62
N ILE A 119 16.60 6.06 -8.60
CA ILE A 119 16.64 4.58 -8.54
C ILE A 119 18.02 4.05 -8.12
N GLU A 120 19.12 4.61 -8.63
CA GLU A 120 20.49 4.15 -8.30
C GLU A 120 20.89 4.49 -6.85
N LYS A 121 20.27 5.49 -6.21
CA LYS A 121 20.46 5.76 -4.78
C LYS A 121 19.78 4.75 -3.87
N PHE A 122 18.79 4.02 -4.38
CA PHE A 122 18.06 2.98 -3.63
C PHE A 122 18.80 1.64 -3.60
N ASP A 123 19.78 1.43 -4.48
CA ASP A 123 20.52 0.16 -4.67
C ASP A 123 21.80 0.07 -3.79
N VAL A 124 22.05 1.07 -2.93
CA VAL A 124 23.29 1.20 -2.11
C VAL A 124 23.06 0.91 -0.61
N ASN A 125 21.89 0.42 -0.20
CA ASN A 125 21.62 0.02 1.20
C ASN A 125 21.00 -1.37 1.31
#